data_AF-A0A6G3WNW9-F1
#
_entry.id   AF-A0A6G3WNW9-F1
#
_cell.length_a   1.000
_cell.length_b   1.000
_cell.length_c   1.000
_cell.angle_alpha   90.00
_cell.angle_beta   90.00
_cell.angle_gamma   90.00
#
_symmetry.space_group_name_H-M   'P 1'
#
loop_
_entity.id
_entity.type
_entity.pdbx_description
1 polymer ?
#
loop_
_entity_poly.entity_id
_entity_poly.type
_entity_poly.pdbx_seq_one_letter_code
_entity_poly.pdbx_strand_id
1 'polypeptide(L)'
;AWALCDIVEQIDQDPRGNRSHRQQYAELDFTESSDRMLFERRFGWVDVEADWMPGDEPPLTFGHSLLRREARDFLHDLIADLADMHEGLADNPVIWDLQARFPRL
;
A
#
# COMPACT_ATOMS: atom_id res chain seq x y z
N ALA A 1 4.93 -6.69 -0.13
CA ALA A 1 4.81 -5.45 0.67
C ALA A 1 5.01 -4.17 -0.15
N TRP A 2 6.07 -4.04 -0.99
CA TRP A 2 6.26 -2.81 -1.77
C TRP A 2 5.06 -2.46 -2.65
N ALA A 3 4.35 -3.47 -3.16
CA ALA A 3 3.22 -3.29 -4.05
C ALA A 3 2.11 -2.46 -3.39
N LEU A 4 1.90 -2.62 -2.07
CA LEU A 4 0.94 -1.78 -1.34
C LEU A 4 1.39 -0.31 -1.27
N CYS A 5 2.70 -0.06 -1.10
CA CYS A 5 3.23 1.30 -1.16
C CYS A 5 3.06 1.91 -2.56
N ASP A 6 3.28 1.13 -3.63
CA ASP A 6 3.03 1.58 -5.01
C ASP A 6 1.54 1.91 -5.24
N ILE A 7 0.62 1.09 -4.72
CA ILE A 7 -0.83 1.35 -4.80
C ILE A 7 -1.21 2.66 -4.11
N VAL A 8 -0.66 2.92 -2.93
CA VAL A 8 -0.86 4.19 -2.22
C VAL A 8 -0.36 5.38 -3.04
N GLU A 9 0.79 5.26 -3.72
CA GLU A 9 1.28 6.32 -4.62
C GLU A 9 0.39 6.51 -5.85
N GLN A 10 -0.15 5.42 -6.41
CA GLN A 10 -1.07 5.48 -7.56
C GLN A 10 -2.36 6.23 -7.24
N ILE A 11 -2.96 6.00 -6.07
CA ILE A 11 -4.17 6.71 -5.64
C ILE A 11 -3.89 8.13 -5.12
N ASP A 12 -2.62 8.56 -5.04
CA ASP A 12 -2.20 9.90 -4.62
C ASP A 12 -1.71 10.81 -5.77
N GLN A 13 -1.95 10.44 -7.03
CA GLN A 13 -1.47 11.19 -8.19
C GLN A 13 -2.18 12.54 -8.43
N ASP A 14 -3.38 12.75 -7.89
CA ASP A 14 -4.08 14.04 -8.06
C ASP A 14 -3.35 15.14 -7.26
N PRO A 15 -2.86 16.22 -7.90
CA PRO A 15 -2.17 17.31 -7.22
C PRO A 15 -3.00 18.03 -6.15
N ARG A 16 -4.33 17.89 -6.19
CA ARG A 16 -5.23 18.43 -5.15
C ARG A 16 -5.23 17.58 -3.88
N GLY A 17 -4.66 16.38 -3.91
CA GLY A 17 -4.54 15.46 -2.78
C GLY A 17 -5.85 15.28 -2.05
N ASN A 18 -5.86 15.56 -0.74
CA ASN A 18 -7.05 15.43 0.11
C ASN A 18 -8.23 16.34 -0.29
N ARG A 19 -8.01 17.33 -1.15
CA ARG A 19 -9.07 18.20 -1.70
C ARG A 19 -9.60 17.70 -3.04
N SER A 20 -9.06 16.62 -3.58
CA SER A 20 -9.60 16.05 -4.81
C SER A 20 -10.92 15.35 -4.55
N HIS A 21 -11.94 15.74 -5.31
CA HIS A 21 -13.22 15.04 -5.36
C HIS A 21 -13.23 13.94 -6.43
N ARG A 22 -12.18 13.85 -7.25
CA ARG A 22 -12.06 12.84 -8.29
C ARG A 22 -11.72 11.52 -7.62
N GLN A 23 -12.45 10.48 -8.02
CA GLN A 23 -12.14 9.13 -7.59
C GLN A 23 -10.84 8.69 -8.26
N GLN A 24 -9.94 8.12 -7.48
CA GLN A 24 -8.71 7.48 -7.95
C GLN A 24 -8.78 6.01 -7.59
N TYR A 25 -8.46 5.14 -8.53
CA TYR A 25 -8.57 3.70 -8.36
C TYR A 25 -7.23 3.03 -8.60
N ALA A 26 -6.95 2.00 -7.82
CA ALA A 26 -5.83 1.10 -8.04
C ALA A 26 -6.17 -0.31 -7.56
N GLU A 27 -5.60 -1.32 -8.22
CA GLU A 27 -5.86 -2.73 -7.95
C GLU A 27 -4.55 -3.42 -7.58
N LEU A 28 -4.57 -4.17 -6.48
CA LEU A 28 -3.48 -5.06 -6.08
C LEU A 28 -3.89 -6.49 -6.42
N ASP A 29 -3.24 -7.06 -7.43
CA ASP A 29 -3.42 -8.44 -7.87
C ASP A 29 -2.37 -9.34 -7.21
N PHE A 30 -2.81 -10.43 -6.59
CA PHE A 30 -1.92 -11.41 -5.98
C PHE A 30 -1.52 -12.46 -7.00
N THR A 31 -0.30 -12.35 -7.54
CA THR A 31 0.20 -13.15 -8.67
C THR A 31 0.08 -14.68 -8.56
N GLU A 32 -0.05 -15.22 -7.34
CA GLU A 32 -0.18 -16.67 -7.11
C GLU A 32 -1.63 -17.13 -6.84
N SER A 33 -2.57 -16.20 -6.67
CA SER A 33 -4.00 -16.47 -6.59
C SER A 33 -4.76 -15.67 -7.66
N SER A 34 -6.08 -15.83 -7.75
CA SER A 34 -6.93 -14.93 -8.54
C SER A 34 -7.45 -13.76 -7.71
N ASP A 35 -6.95 -13.62 -6.48
CA ASP A 35 -7.47 -12.72 -5.46
C ASP A 35 -6.99 -11.30 -5.70
N ARG A 36 -7.83 -10.33 -5.34
CA ARG A 36 -7.63 -8.93 -5.70
C ARG A 36 -8.09 -8.02 -4.59
N MET A 37 -7.36 -6.92 -4.41
CA MET A 37 -7.82 -5.80 -3.59
C MET A 37 -8.02 -4.56 -4.45
N LEU A 38 -9.18 -3.93 -4.31
CA LEU A 38 -9.52 -2.68 -4.96
C LEU A 38 -9.40 -1.53 -3.96
N PHE A 39 -8.72 -0.46 -4.36
CA PHE A 39 -8.55 0.75 -3.58
C PHE A 39 -9.21 1.90 -4.31
N GLU A 40 -10.19 2.55 -3.68
CA GLU A 40 -10.79 3.78 -4.17
C GLU A 40 -10.47 4.93 -3.22
N ARG A 41 -9.80 5.97 -3.71
CA ARG A 41 -9.60 7.21 -2.95
C ARG A 41 -10.54 8.30 -3.41
N ARG A 42 -11.17 8.96 -2.44
CA ARG A 42 -11.85 10.23 -2.62
C ARG A 42 -11.57 11.15 -1.45
N PHE A 43 -11.17 12.39 -1.72
CA PHE A 43 -10.68 13.32 -0.71
C PHE A 43 -9.53 12.69 0.12
N GLY A 44 -9.62 12.75 1.44
CA GLY A 44 -8.66 12.14 2.35
C GLY A 44 -8.99 10.72 2.76
N TRP A 45 -10.01 10.08 2.16
CA TRP A 45 -10.48 8.75 2.53
C TRP A 45 -10.17 7.74 1.43
N VAL A 46 -9.92 6.51 1.84
CA VAL A 46 -9.71 5.36 0.97
C VAL A 46 -10.67 4.26 1.42
N ASP A 47 -11.43 3.75 0.46
CA ASP A 47 -12.22 2.52 0.60
C ASP A 47 -11.40 1.36 0.02
N VAL A 48 -11.38 0.26 0.74
CA VAL A 48 -10.69 -0.96 0.34
C VAL A 48 -11.64 -2.14 0.36
N GLU A 49 -11.75 -2.77 -0.80
CA GLU A 49 -12.52 -4.00 -1.01
C GLU A 49 -11.57 -5.13 -1.39
N ALA A 50 -11.93 -6.35 -1.03
CA ALA A 50 -11.24 -7.53 -1.52
C ALA A 50 -12.27 -8.56 -2.01
N ASP A 51 -11.92 -9.32 -3.04
CA ASP A 51 -12.85 -10.27 -3.65
C ASP A 51 -13.21 -11.46 -2.77
N TRP A 52 -12.41 -11.73 -1.72
CA TRP A 52 -12.73 -12.69 -0.67
C TRP A 52 -13.62 -12.14 0.45
N MET A 53 -13.96 -10.85 0.45
CA MET A 53 -14.92 -10.30 1.40
C MET A 53 -16.35 -10.76 1.04
N PRO A 54 -17.21 -11.04 2.04
CA PRO A 54 -18.63 -11.25 1.79
C PRO A 54 -19.23 -10.06 1.03
N GLY A 55 -19.98 -10.31 -0.04
CA GLY A 55 -20.51 -9.24 -0.90
C GLY A 55 -21.54 -8.31 -0.24
N ASP A 56 -21.99 -8.62 0.98
CA ASP A 56 -22.84 -7.79 1.82
C ASP A 56 -22.08 -6.99 2.89
N GLU A 57 -20.77 -7.22 3.04
CA GLU A 57 -19.91 -6.47 3.96
C GLU A 57 -19.47 -5.16 3.29
N PRO A 58 -19.62 -4.00 3.97
CA PRO A 58 -19.15 -2.74 3.41
C PRO A 58 -17.61 -2.70 3.29
N PRO A 59 -17.06 -1.87 2.41
CA PRO A 59 -15.62 -1.69 2.28
C PRO A 59 -14.99 -1.20 3.57
N LEU A 60 -13.71 -1.54 3.76
CA LEU A 60 -12.93 -0.95 4.85
C LEU A 60 -12.55 0.48 4.48
N THR A 61 -13.07 1.44 5.22
CA THR A 61 -12.78 2.87 5.01
C THR A 61 -11.77 3.39 6.04
N PHE A 62 -10.70 4.02 5.58
CA PHE A 62 -9.75 4.71 6.45
C PHE A 62 -9.12 5.93 5.79
N GLY A 63 -8.42 6.75 6.58
CA GLY A 63 -7.74 7.94 6.08
C GLY A 63 -6.55 7.56 5.20
N HIS A 64 -6.38 8.24 4.06
CA HIS A 64 -5.26 8.04 3.15
C HIS A 64 -3.90 8.23 3.85
N SER A 65 -3.79 9.21 4.75
CA SER A 65 -2.56 9.42 5.53
C SER A 65 -2.24 8.24 6.46
N LEU A 66 -3.26 7.60 7.02
CA LEU A 66 -3.09 6.40 7.83
C LEU A 66 -2.62 5.25 6.94
N LEU A 67 -3.33 4.95 5.84
CA LEU A 67 -2.92 3.90 4.91
C LEU A 67 -1.47 4.08 4.43
N ARG A 68 -1.10 5.31 4.08
CA ARG A 68 0.26 5.64 3.64
C ARG A 68 1.30 5.34 4.72
N ARG A 69 1.01 5.66 5.98
CA ARG A 69 1.91 5.35 7.09
C ARG A 69 2.02 3.85 7.31
N GLU A 70 0.87 3.17 7.51
CA GLU A 70 0.83 1.74 7.81
C GLU A 70 1.45 0.89 6.70
N ALA A 71 1.24 1.24 5.42
CA ALA A 71 1.85 0.53 4.31
C ALA A 71 3.39 0.61 4.32
N ARG A 72 3.93 1.77 4.70
CA ARG A 72 5.38 1.99 4.80
C ARG A 72 5.95 1.30 6.03
N ASP A 73 5.32 1.44 7.19
CA ASP A 73 5.72 0.74 8.40
C ASP A 73 5.77 -0.77 8.18
N PHE A 74 4.72 -1.34 7.58
CA PHE A 74 4.66 -2.76 7.23
C PHE A 74 5.79 -3.19 6.28
N LEU A 75 6.13 -2.37 5.28
CA LEU A 75 7.26 -2.66 4.39
C LEU A 75 8.58 -2.72 5.15
N HIS A 76 8.83 -1.76 6.04
CA HIS A 76 10.07 -1.72 6.84
C HIS A 76 10.15 -2.88 7.82
N ASP A 77 9.04 -3.21 8.48
CA ASP A 77 8.98 -4.32 9.43
C ASP A 77 9.20 -5.66 8.72
N LEU A 78 8.57 -5.87 7.55
CA LEU A 78 8.80 -7.08 6.75
C LEU A 78 10.26 -7.18 6.27
N ILE A 79 10.87 -6.07 5.84
CA ILE A 79 12.28 -6.08 5.43
C ILE A 79 13.19 -6.43 6.62
N ALA A 80 12.90 -5.90 7.81
CA ALA A 80 13.66 -6.22 9.02
C ALA A 80 13.57 -7.71 9.36
N ASP A 81 12.37 -8.28 9.37
CA ASP A 81 12.15 -9.70 9.63
C ASP A 81 12.88 -10.58 8.60
N LEU A 82 12.80 -10.23 7.32
CA LEU A 82 13.49 -10.96 6.26
C LEU A 82 15.01 -10.83 6.36
N ALA A 83 15.53 -9.66 6.75
CA ALA A 83 16.95 -9.43 6.91
C ALA A 83 17.53 -10.25 8.07
N ASP A 84 16.77 -10.38 9.17
CA ASP A 84 17.15 -11.24 10.29
C ASP A 84 17.18 -12.72 9.90
N MET A 85 16.32 -13.14 8.97
CA MET A 85 16.27 -14.52 8.45
C MET A 85 17.32 -14.81 7.37
N HIS A 86 17.79 -13.78 6.65
CA HIS A 86 18.63 -13.92 5.47
C HIS A 86 19.89 -13.06 5.56
N GLU A 87 21.02 -13.71 5.85
CA GLU A 87 22.33 -13.07 5.89
C GLU A 87 22.65 -12.34 4.57
N GLY A 88 23.12 -11.10 4.68
CA GLY A 88 23.47 -10.25 3.54
C GLY A 88 22.30 -9.58 2.83
N LEU A 89 21.03 -9.86 3.20
CA LEU A 89 19.89 -9.16 2.61
C LEU A 89 19.88 -7.67 2.97
N ALA A 90 20.22 -7.34 4.22
CA ALA A 90 20.30 -5.95 4.68
C ALA A 90 21.39 -5.13 3.97
N ASP A 91 22.42 -5.80 3.41
CA ASP A 91 23.52 -5.14 2.69
C ASP A 91 23.23 -4.98 1.19
N ASN A 92 22.09 -5.48 0.70
CA ASN A 92 21.72 -5.40 -0.69
C ASN A 92 21.31 -3.96 -1.06
N PRO A 93 22.01 -3.30 -2.00
CA PRO A 93 21.69 -1.92 -2.41
C PRO A 93 20.26 -1.75 -2.94
N VAL A 94 19.66 -2.80 -3.51
CA VAL A 94 18.26 -2.76 -3.98
C VAL A 94 17.28 -2.59 -2.80
N ILE A 95 17.60 -3.18 -1.64
CA ILE A 95 16.80 -3.00 -0.42
C ILE A 95 16.94 -1.56 0.09
N TRP A 96 18.14 -0.98 0.00
CA TRP A 96 18.36 0.43 0.37
C TRP A 96 17.57 1.38 -0.52
N ASP A 97 17.61 1.19 -1.84
CA ASP A 97 16.85 1.98 -2.80
C ASP A 97 15.34 1.89 -2.53
N LEU A 98 14.86 0.69 -2.21
CA LEU A 98 13.45 0.47 -1.86
C LEU A 98 13.05 1.20 -0.58
N GLN A 99 13.84 1.09 0.49
CA GLN A 99 13.60 1.79 1.75
C GLN A 99 13.72 3.31 1.60
N ALA A 100 14.63 3.80 0.76
CA ALA A 100 14.80 5.22 0.46
C ALA A 100 13.64 5.79 -0.36
N ARG A 101 13.07 5.00 -1.28
CA ARG A 101 11.85 5.37 -2.02
C ARG A 101 10.64 5.47 -1.09
N PHE A 102 10.54 4.56 -0.12
CA PHE A 102 9.43 4.49 0.83
C PHE A 102 9.89 4.71 2.27
N PRO A 103 10.32 5.93 2.64
CA PRO A 103 10.81 6.20 3.98
C PRO A 103 9.68 6.10 5.01
N ARG A 104 10.03 5.63 6.20
CA ARG A 104 9.15 5.58 7.38
C ARG A 104 8.65 6.99 7.73
N LEU A 105 7.39 7.13 8.14
CA LEU A 105 6.70 8.40 8.36
C LEU A 105 6.49 8.73 9.84
#